data_AF-A0AAV4R083-F1
#
_entry.id   AF-A0AAV4R083-F1
#
_cell.length_a   1.000
_cell.length_b   1.000
_cell.length_c   1.000
_cell.angle_alpha   90.00
_cell.angle_beta   90.00
_cell.angle_gamma   90.00
#
_symmetry.space_group_name_H-M   'P 1'
#
loop_
_entity.id
_entity.type
_entity.pdbx_description
1 polymer ?
#
loop_
_entity_poly.entity_id
_entity_poly.type
_entity_poly.pdbx_seq_one_letter_code
_entity_poly.pdbx_strand_id
1 'polypeptide(L)'
;MRNSGSKSKNVSLNQIAIIFSVDLDEADFCKTCSDHIRKRNVPNLAANYGFRYPEQSSCLSELNDLEELLVALRIPFMQIRELGRDRQYGIKGSVTNVPNDLHKSVDCLPRNVNDSATIHVKLKKRLSFKSHFMYQCVNPNRVYNAALYLMNKPLYQSQNVNIDLEWLEKFRTESFPEGSNAFADLNPISSEENDESDIDDDDYDDPFVNPAPAETVINKLNTNIDAGLALAPGEDQMPLSVLFDDLAEELSYPRIYCGDMRRFTRKKPPTYSEIVKSELRRYDRRGATPQKILYSHQKNLHKLLLSNIQICLRNKIPTDSSLTAQQVQDQ
;
A
#
# COMPACT_ATOMS: atom_id res chain seq x y z
N MET A 1 -35.10 24.19 -18.62
CA MET A 1 -34.64 25.12 -19.67
C MET A 1 -33.71 26.18 -19.08
N ARG A 2 -32.40 26.00 -19.22
CA ARG A 2 -31.41 27.09 -19.24
C ARG A 2 -30.55 26.81 -20.47
N ASN A 3 -30.89 27.48 -21.57
CA ASN A 3 -30.11 27.46 -22.80
C ASN A 3 -28.83 28.27 -22.58
N SER A 4 -27.71 27.60 -22.36
CA SER A 4 -26.39 28.17 -22.57
C SER A 4 -25.75 27.46 -23.76
N GLY A 5 -25.94 28.03 -24.94
CA GLY A 5 -25.26 27.60 -26.16
C GLY A 5 -23.76 27.77 -26.00
N SER A 6 -23.06 26.73 -25.54
CA SER A 6 -21.61 26.64 -25.74
C SER A 6 -21.38 26.04 -27.11
N LYS A 7 -20.94 26.86 -28.07
CA LYS A 7 -20.40 26.39 -29.34
C LYS A 7 -19.34 25.33 -29.04
N SER A 8 -19.67 24.07 -29.33
CA SER A 8 -18.73 22.96 -29.34
C SER A 8 -17.61 23.31 -30.32
N LYS A 9 -16.46 23.73 -29.79
CA LYS A 9 -15.23 23.71 -30.57
C LYS A 9 -14.78 22.25 -30.56
N ASN A 10 -15.08 21.53 -31.65
CA ASN A 10 -14.72 20.12 -31.81
C ASN A 10 -13.24 19.92 -31.45
N VAL A 11 -13.03 19.22 -30.34
CA VAL A 11 -11.72 18.72 -29.92
C VAL A 11 -11.52 17.42 -30.69
N SER A 12 -10.42 17.30 -31.42
CA SER A 12 -10.16 16.08 -32.19
C SER A 12 -10.01 14.87 -31.25
N LEU A 13 -10.64 13.74 -31.58
CA LEU A 13 -10.58 12.49 -30.82
C LEU A 13 -9.14 12.05 -30.50
N ASN A 14 -8.20 12.27 -31.44
CA ASN A 14 -6.78 11.96 -31.24
C ASN A 14 -6.14 12.74 -30.08
N GLN A 15 -6.55 13.99 -29.83
CA GLN A 15 -6.07 14.76 -28.68
C GLN A 15 -6.66 14.25 -27.37
N ILE A 16 -7.89 13.75 -27.38
CA ILE A 16 -8.54 13.17 -26.20
C ILE A 16 -7.87 11.85 -25.83
N ALA A 17 -7.66 10.96 -26.80
CA ALA A 17 -6.98 9.69 -26.62
C ALA A 17 -5.56 9.89 -26.06
N ILE A 18 -4.83 10.87 -26.59
CA ILE A 18 -3.50 11.22 -26.09
C ILE A 18 -3.59 11.79 -24.66
N ILE A 19 -4.50 12.72 -24.36
CA ILE A 19 -4.53 13.40 -23.04
C ILE A 19 -5.01 12.47 -21.90
N PHE A 20 -5.94 11.57 -22.18
CA PHE A 20 -6.63 10.76 -21.17
C PHE A 20 -6.34 9.27 -21.25
N SER A 21 -5.68 8.79 -22.31
CA SER A 21 -5.34 7.37 -22.52
C SER A 21 -6.56 6.45 -22.50
N VAL A 22 -7.68 6.88 -23.08
CA VAL A 22 -8.89 6.07 -23.26
C VAL A 22 -9.40 6.26 -24.69
N ASP A 23 -9.63 5.16 -25.40
CA ASP A 23 -10.36 5.14 -26.67
C ASP A 23 -11.86 5.23 -26.32
N LEU A 24 -12.39 6.45 -26.29
CA LEU A 24 -13.81 6.70 -26.04
C LEU A 24 -14.42 7.39 -27.25
N ASP A 25 -15.51 6.82 -27.77
CA ASP A 25 -16.37 7.45 -28.78
C ASP A 25 -17.10 8.68 -28.20
N GLU A 26 -17.38 8.66 -26.89
CA GLU A 26 -17.95 9.78 -26.12
C GLU A 26 -17.25 9.90 -24.75
N ALA A 27 -16.78 11.10 -24.39
CA ALA A 27 -16.07 11.35 -23.13
C ALA A 27 -16.67 12.54 -22.37
N ASP A 28 -17.11 12.29 -21.14
CA ASP A 28 -17.55 13.34 -20.21
C ASP A 28 -16.37 13.89 -19.41
N PHE A 29 -16.08 15.18 -19.61
CA PHE A 29 -14.99 15.85 -18.90
C PHE A 29 -15.50 16.61 -17.69
N CYS A 30 -14.81 16.50 -16.56
CA CYS A 30 -15.04 17.39 -15.44
C CYS A 30 -14.83 18.86 -15.86
N LYS A 31 -15.41 19.80 -15.11
CA LYS A 31 -15.34 21.25 -15.41
C LYS A 31 -13.90 21.72 -15.62
N THR A 32 -12.97 21.28 -14.77
CA THR A 32 -11.55 21.67 -14.88
C THR A 32 -10.90 21.15 -16.17
N CYS A 33 -11.09 19.87 -16.50
CA CYS A 33 -10.56 19.30 -17.75
C CYS A 33 -11.16 19.99 -18.97
N SER A 34 -12.49 20.18 -18.98
CA SER A 34 -13.20 20.94 -20.01
C SER A 34 -12.61 22.34 -20.23
N ASP A 35 -12.34 23.08 -19.15
CA ASP A 35 -11.81 24.44 -19.24
C ASP A 35 -10.37 24.48 -19.77
N HIS A 36 -9.53 23.51 -19.41
CA HIS A 36 -8.18 23.37 -19.97
C HIS A 36 -8.21 23.06 -21.47
N ILE A 37 -9.04 22.09 -21.87
CA ILE A 37 -9.18 21.67 -23.27
C ILE A 37 -9.73 22.81 -24.14
N ARG A 38 -10.75 23.55 -23.67
CA ARG A 38 -11.28 24.74 -24.37
C ARG A 38 -10.22 25.81 -24.60
N LYS A 39 -9.25 25.92 -23.70
CA LYS A 39 -8.09 26.81 -23.80
C LYS A 39 -6.93 26.22 -24.62
N ARG A 40 -7.11 25.03 -25.21
CA ARG A 40 -6.09 24.26 -25.93
C ARG A 40 -4.85 23.91 -25.09
N ASN A 41 -5.05 23.76 -23.79
CA ASN A 41 -4.01 23.37 -22.84
C ASN A 41 -4.25 21.94 -22.34
N VAL A 42 -3.18 21.20 -22.08
CA VAL A 42 -3.25 19.89 -21.42
C VAL A 42 -3.53 20.10 -19.92
N PRO A 43 -4.51 19.40 -19.32
CA PRO A 43 -4.73 19.44 -17.88
C PRO A 43 -3.47 19.08 -17.08
N ASN A 44 -3.25 19.74 -15.93
CA ASN A 44 -2.04 19.53 -15.13
C ASN A 44 -1.89 18.11 -14.56
N LEU A 45 -3.00 17.38 -14.40
CA LEU A 45 -3.05 16.01 -13.87
C LEU A 45 -3.34 14.98 -14.98
N ALA A 46 -2.97 15.27 -16.23
CA ALA A 46 -3.23 14.41 -17.38
C ALA A 46 -2.35 13.14 -17.39
N ALA A 47 -2.83 12.07 -18.03
CA ALA A 47 -2.13 10.79 -18.12
C ALA A 47 -0.76 10.92 -18.81
N ASN A 48 -0.66 11.77 -19.85
CA ASN A 48 0.59 12.10 -20.54
C ASN A 48 1.72 12.61 -19.65
N TYR A 49 1.35 13.23 -18.53
CA TYR A 49 2.32 13.75 -17.58
C TYR A 49 2.85 12.71 -16.59
N GLY A 50 2.47 11.44 -16.76
CA GLY A 50 2.82 10.35 -15.85
C GLY A 50 1.78 10.11 -14.76
N PHE A 51 0.61 10.77 -14.81
CA PHE A 51 -0.50 10.53 -13.88
C PHE A 51 -1.36 9.34 -14.32
N ARG A 52 -0.71 8.24 -14.71
CA ARG A 52 -1.34 6.97 -15.07
C ARG A 52 -0.71 5.86 -14.22
N TYR A 53 -1.53 4.87 -13.88
CA TYR A 53 -1.03 3.66 -13.26
C TYR A 53 -0.42 2.72 -14.31
N PRO A 54 0.61 1.93 -13.97
CA PRO A 54 1.15 0.92 -14.89
C PRO A 54 0.08 -0.12 -15.26
N GLU A 55 0.31 -0.85 -16.34
CA GLU A 55 -0.60 -1.93 -16.72
C GLU A 55 -0.59 -3.02 -15.65
N GLN A 56 -1.79 -3.37 -15.18
CA GLN A 56 -1.94 -4.36 -14.11
C GLN A 56 -1.92 -5.75 -14.72
N SER A 57 -1.03 -6.61 -14.22
CA SER A 57 -1.03 -8.03 -14.56
C SER A 57 -2.17 -8.75 -13.85
N SER A 58 -2.72 -9.79 -14.49
CA SER A 58 -3.79 -10.62 -13.90
C SER A 58 -3.39 -11.22 -12.56
N CYS A 59 -2.12 -11.67 -12.44
CA CYS A 59 -1.58 -12.25 -11.21
C CYS A 59 -1.58 -11.28 -10.01
N LEU A 60 -1.58 -9.97 -10.24
CA LEU A 60 -1.68 -8.96 -9.17
C LEU A 60 -3.12 -8.51 -8.92
N SER A 61 -3.98 -8.48 -9.95
CA SER A 61 -5.37 -8.03 -9.79
C SER A 61 -6.22 -8.96 -8.93
N GLU A 62 -5.89 -10.25 -8.94
CA GLU A 62 -6.59 -11.32 -8.22
C GLU A 62 -6.18 -11.48 -6.75
N LEU A 63 -5.14 -10.76 -6.31
CA LEU A 63 -4.68 -10.82 -4.92
C LEU A 63 -5.70 -10.18 -3.98
N ASN A 64 -5.92 -10.82 -2.84
CA ASN A 64 -6.56 -10.20 -1.70
C ASN A 64 -5.59 -9.25 -0.95
N ASP A 65 -6.11 -8.50 0.03
CA ASP A 65 -5.31 -7.51 0.76
C ASP A 65 -4.15 -8.17 1.53
N LEU A 66 -4.36 -9.38 2.09
CA LEU A 66 -3.31 -10.08 2.84
C LEU A 66 -2.23 -10.67 1.92
N GLU A 67 -2.62 -11.25 0.80
CA GLU A 67 -1.76 -11.75 -0.27
C GLU A 67 -0.90 -10.62 -0.85
N GLU A 68 -1.48 -9.43 -1.04
CA GLU A 68 -0.75 -8.23 -1.44
C GLU A 68 0.35 -7.87 -0.42
N LEU A 69 0.03 -7.91 0.88
CA LEU A 69 0.99 -7.60 1.95
C LEU A 69 2.10 -8.64 2.07
N LEU A 70 1.83 -9.92 1.79
CA LEU A 70 2.84 -10.98 1.83
C LEU A 70 3.90 -10.83 0.73
N VAL A 71 3.57 -10.20 -0.41
CA VAL A 71 4.52 -9.93 -1.50
C VAL A 71 5.07 -8.51 -1.51
N ALA A 72 4.49 -7.60 -0.72
CA ALA A 72 4.96 -6.22 -0.58
C ALA A 72 6.31 -6.16 0.17
N LEU A 73 7.17 -5.19 -0.17
CA LEU A 73 8.46 -4.98 0.53
C LEU A 73 8.35 -4.05 1.74
N ARG A 74 7.18 -3.44 1.93
CA ARG A 74 6.85 -2.59 3.07
C ARG A 74 5.45 -2.98 3.54
N ILE A 75 5.29 -3.24 4.83
CA ILE A 75 3.99 -3.48 5.44
C ILE A 75 3.59 -2.20 6.19
N PRO A 76 2.57 -1.47 5.71
CA PRO A 76 2.03 -0.31 6.41
C PRO A 76 1.08 -0.77 7.51
N PHE A 77 1.58 -0.85 8.75
CA PHE A 77 0.73 -1.10 9.90
C PHE A 77 -0.04 0.16 10.26
N MET A 78 -1.38 0.08 10.22
CA MET A 78 -2.28 1.17 10.56
C MET A 78 -3.60 0.64 11.12
N GLN A 79 -4.17 1.31 12.11
CA GLN A 79 -5.46 0.91 12.69
C GLN A 79 -6.58 1.69 12.01
N ILE A 80 -7.38 0.99 11.20
CA ILE A 80 -8.56 1.57 10.54
C ILE A 80 -9.81 1.15 11.32
N ARG A 81 -10.66 2.13 11.65
CA ARG A 81 -11.92 1.93 12.38
C ARG A 81 -13.06 2.64 11.68
N GLU A 82 -14.29 2.21 11.94
CA GLU A 82 -15.48 2.92 11.46
C GLU A 82 -15.75 4.16 12.34
N LEU A 83 -15.99 5.30 11.70
CA LEU A 83 -16.27 6.59 12.33
C LEU A 83 -17.79 6.84 12.35
N GLY A 84 -18.50 6.11 13.21
CA GLY A 84 -19.94 6.30 13.45
C GLY A 84 -20.84 5.53 12.48
N ARG A 85 -22.10 5.95 12.37
CA ARG A 85 -23.17 5.18 11.69
C ARG A 85 -23.13 5.24 10.16
N ASP A 86 -22.37 6.17 9.58
CA ASP A 86 -22.36 6.44 8.14
C ASP A 86 -21.36 5.58 7.34
N ARG A 87 -20.84 4.49 7.92
CA ARG A 87 -19.84 3.58 7.30
C ARG A 87 -18.59 4.30 6.79
N GLN A 88 -18.24 5.43 7.42
CA GLN A 88 -16.99 6.13 7.12
C GLN A 88 -15.84 5.44 7.84
N TYR A 89 -14.66 5.42 7.23
CA TYR A 89 -13.45 4.90 7.85
C TYR A 89 -12.55 6.02 8.34
N GLY A 90 -11.90 5.79 9.47
CA GLY A 90 -10.91 6.66 10.08
C GLY A 90 -9.70 5.88 10.52
N ILE A 91 -8.58 6.58 10.70
CA ILE A 91 -7.34 6.01 11.19
C ILE A 91 -7.13 6.40 12.66
N LYS A 92 -6.91 5.41 13.53
CA LYS A 92 -6.45 5.64 14.92
C LYS A 92 -4.92 5.61 14.91
N GLY A 93 -4.31 6.60 15.55
CA GLY A 93 -2.85 6.71 15.63
C GLY A 93 -2.19 7.07 14.29
N SER A 94 -0.90 6.75 14.18
CA SER A 94 -0.08 6.99 12.99
C SER A 94 0.12 5.72 12.17
N VAL A 95 0.69 5.85 10.97
CA VAL A 95 1.09 4.72 10.12
C VAL A 95 2.53 4.37 10.42
N THR A 96 2.81 3.09 10.63
CA THR A 96 4.16 2.56 10.81
C THR A 96 4.52 1.66 9.62
N ASN A 97 5.52 2.06 8.83
CA ASN A 97 6.00 1.22 7.74
C ASN A 97 7.11 0.31 8.25
N VAL A 98 6.93 -1.00 8.08
CA VAL A 98 7.95 -1.98 8.47
C VAL A 98 8.47 -2.67 7.21
N PRO A 99 9.80 -2.78 7.00
CA PRO A 99 10.36 -3.60 5.95
C PRO A 99 9.85 -5.04 6.05
N ASN A 100 9.41 -5.61 4.93
CA ASN A 100 8.98 -6.99 4.88
C ASN A 100 10.12 -7.90 4.44
N ASP A 101 10.38 -8.96 5.20
CA ASP A 101 11.24 -10.05 4.76
C ASP A 101 10.43 -11.05 3.94
N LEU A 102 10.62 -11.00 2.62
CA LEU A 102 9.90 -11.89 1.71
C LEU A 102 10.32 -13.36 1.88
N HIS A 103 11.53 -13.66 2.33
CA HIS A 103 11.92 -15.05 2.61
C HIS A 103 11.04 -15.61 3.72
N LYS A 104 10.94 -14.90 4.85
CA LYS A 104 10.05 -15.30 5.96
C LYS A 104 8.60 -15.42 5.52
N SER A 105 8.13 -14.51 4.65
CA SER A 105 6.74 -14.53 4.17
C SER A 105 6.44 -15.74 3.30
N VAL A 106 7.39 -16.15 2.45
CA VAL A 106 7.21 -17.21 1.45
C VAL A 106 7.59 -18.59 2.01
N ASP A 107 8.64 -18.68 2.84
CA ASP A 107 9.14 -19.93 3.45
C ASP A 107 8.10 -20.61 4.35
N CYS A 108 7.28 -19.80 5.04
CA CYS A 108 6.26 -20.30 5.95
C CYS A 108 4.99 -20.77 5.24
N LEU A 109 4.82 -20.48 3.94
CA LEU A 109 3.65 -20.92 3.19
C LEU A 109 3.79 -22.39 2.79
N PRO A 110 2.69 -23.17 2.77
CA PRO A 110 2.72 -24.54 2.33
C PRO A 110 3.17 -24.62 0.86
N ARG A 111 3.92 -25.67 0.57
CA ARG A 111 4.45 -25.97 -0.76
C ARG A 111 3.47 -26.85 -1.53
N ASN A 112 3.57 -26.88 -2.85
CA ASN A 112 2.82 -27.81 -3.71
C ASN A 112 1.30 -27.73 -3.55
N VAL A 113 0.79 -26.52 -3.39
CA VAL A 113 -0.63 -26.27 -3.18
C VAL A 113 -1.30 -26.11 -4.54
N ASN A 114 -2.32 -26.94 -4.82
CA ASN A 114 -3.14 -26.79 -6.02
C ASN A 114 -3.80 -25.40 -6.08
N ASP A 115 -4.13 -24.92 -7.27
CA ASP A 115 -4.66 -23.57 -7.49
C ASP A 115 -5.96 -23.27 -6.71
N SER A 116 -6.68 -24.30 -6.23
CA SER A 116 -7.90 -24.16 -5.43
C SER A 116 -7.69 -24.23 -3.92
N ALA A 117 -6.48 -24.52 -3.43
CA ALA A 117 -6.25 -24.69 -2.01
C ALA A 117 -5.88 -23.36 -1.34
N THR A 118 -6.61 -23.05 -0.27
CA THR A 118 -6.46 -21.84 0.54
C THR A 118 -6.14 -22.22 1.98
N ILE A 119 -5.40 -21.34 2.65
CA ILE A 119 -5.02 -21.49 4.06
C ILE A 119 -5.41 -20.26 4.85
N HIS A 120 -5.73 -20.44 6.12
CA HIS A 120 -6.01 -19.32 7.02
C HIS A 120 -4.70 -18.74 7.54
N VAL A 121 -4.46 -17.45 7.29
CA VAL A 121 -3.21 -16.77 7.68
C VAL A 121 -3.51 -15.58 8.59
N LYS A 122 -2.85 -15.54 9.75
CA LYS A 122 -2.88 -14.44 10.72
C LYS A 122 -1.58 -13.62 10.59
N LEU A 123 -1.63 -12.46 9.93
CA LEU A 123 -0.50 -11.53 9.87
C LEU A 123 -0.43 -10.72 11.17
N LYS A 124 0.72 -10.76 11.83
CA LYS A 124 0.99 -10.09 13.11
C LYS A 124 2.18 -9.13 12.97
N LYS A 125 2.25 -8.16 13.90
CA LYS A 125 3.44 -7.29 14.06
C LYS A 125 4.61 -8.04 14.69
N ARG A 126 4.30 -8.89 15.67
CA ARG A 126 5.21 -9.79 16.39
C ARG A 126 4.48 -11.10 16.64
N LEU A 127 5.18 -12.23 16.63
CA LEU A 127 4.53 -13.53 16.84
C LEU A 127 3.95 -13.66 18.25
N SER A 128 4.61 -13.04 19.24
CA SER A 128 4.20 -13.04 20.66
C SER A 128 2.88 -12.32 20.92
N PHE A 129 2.44 -11.42 20.04
CA PHE A 129 1.21 -10.67 20.24
C PHE A 129 -0.03 -11.55 20.09
N LYS A 130 -0.99 -11.43 21.01
CA LYS A 130 -2.26 -12.17 20.93
C LYS A 130 -3.11 -11.73 19.73
N SER A 131 -3.20 -10.42 19.51
CA SER A 131 -3.95 -9.84 18.40
C SER A 131 -3.21 -9.97 17.06
N HIS A 132 -3.97 -10.04 15.97
CA HIS A 132 -3.45 -10.03 14.62
C HIS A 132 -3.79 -8.72 13.91
N PHE A 133 -2.90 -8.26 13.04
CA PHE A 133 -3.13 -7.09 12.20
C PHE A 133 -4.15 -7.39 11.10
N MET A 134 -4.04 -8.54 10.44
CA MET A 134 -4.96 -8.98 9.39
C MET A 134 -5.13 -10.49 9.43
N TYR A 135 -6.35 -10.97 9.17
CA TYR A 135 -6.69 -12.39 9.13
C TYR A 135 -7.56 -12.67 7.90
N GLN A 136 -7.04 -13.43 6.95
CA GLN A 136 -7.74 -13.79 5.71
C GLN A 136 -7.30 -15.17 5.22
N CYS A 137 -8.11 -15.78 4.35
CA CYS A 137 -7.73 -16.97 3.60
C CYS A 137 -6.81 -16.58 2.44
N VAL A 138 -5.63 -17.17 2.38
CA VAL A 138 -4.59 -16.91 1.39
C VAL A 138 -4.45 -18.12 0.48
N ASN A 139 -4.35 -17.89 -0.82
CA ASN A 139 -3.93 -18.88 -1.80
C ASN A 139 -2.42 -18.76 -2.03
N PRO A 140 -1.61 -19.74 -1.57
CA PRO A 140 -0.16 -19.69 -1.73
C PRO A 140 0.27 -19.56 -3.19
N ASN A 141 -0.40 -20.25 -4.13
CA ASN A 141 -0.05 -20.19 -5.56
C ASN A 141 -0.13 -18.76 -6.11
N ARG A 142 -1.14 -17.98 -5.70
CA ARG A 142 -1.26 -16.57 -6.09
C ARG A 142 -0.11 -15.73 -5.55
N VAL A 143 0.26 -15.93 -4.29
CA VAL A 143 1.40 -15.25 -3.65
C VAL A 143 2.69 -15.56 -4.40
N TYR A 144 2.96 -16.83 -4.72
CA TYR A 144 4.16 -17.22 -5.49
C TYR A 144 4.18 -16.60 -6.90
N ASN A 145 3.06 -16.65 -7.62
CA ASN A 145 2.95 -16.07 -8.97
C ASN A 145 3.16 -14.55 -8.96
N ALA A 146 2.61 -13.87 -7.95
CA ALA A 146 2.81 -12.45 -7.76
C ALA A 146 4.26 -12.13 -7.38
N ALA A 147 4.87 -12.89 -6.48
CA ALA A 147 6.27 -12.72 -6.08
C ALA A 147 7.22 -12.88 -7.29
N LEU A 148 7.06 -13.94 -8.09
CA LEU A 148 7.82 -14.17 -9.33
C LEU A 148 7.68 -12.99 -10.32
N TYR A 149 6.47 -12.48 -10.49
CA TYR A 149 6.22 -11.32 -11.35
C TYR A 149 6.94 -10.07 -10.81
N LEU A 150 6.83 -9.79 -9.51
CA LEU A 150 7.39 -8.61 -8.88
C LEU A 150 8.92 -8.64 -8.82
N MET A 151 9.55 -9.79 -8.57
CA MET A 151 11.03 -9.90 -8.56
C MET A 151 11.67 -9.54 -9.90
N ASN A 152 10.95 -9.72 -11.01
CA ASN A 152 11.41 -9.33 -12.34
C ASN A 152 11.26 -7.82 -12.62
N LYS A 153 10.65 -7.06 -11.71
CA LYS A 153 10.43 -5.62 -11.88
C LYS A 153 11.60 -4.79 -11.35
N PRO A 154 11.90 -3.64 -12.00
CA PRO A 154 13.07 -2.83 -11.67
C PRO A 154 13.04 -2.30 -10.24
N LEU A 155 11.85 -2.01 -9.67
CA LEU A 155 11.75 -1.51 -8.31
C LEU A 155 12.20 -2.55 -7.29
N TYR A 156 11.79 -3.81 -7.46
CA TYR A 156 12.14 -4.92 -6.55
C TYR A 156 13.61 -5.31 -6.70
N GLN A 157 14.13 -5.33 -7.93
CA GLN A 157 15.56 -5.53 -8.19
C GLN A 157 16.42 -4.45 -7.50
N SER A 158 15.96 -3.20 -7.47
CA SER A 158 16.70 -2.11 -6.81
C SER A 158 16.82 -2.25 -5.29
N GLN A 159 15.92 -3.02 -4.66
CA GLN A 159 15.90 -3.21 -3.21
C GLN A 159 16.80 -4.38 -2.75
N ASN A 160 17.59 -4.99 -3.65
CA ASN A 160 18.49 -6.13 -3.38
C ASN A 160 17.82 -7.29 -2.64
N VAL A 161 16.57 -7.59 -2.99
CA VAL A 161 15.83 -8.71 -2.41
C VAL A 161 16.41 -10.00 -2.97
N ASN A 162 17.05 -10.82 -2.12
CA ASN A 162 17.77 -12.01 -2.55
C ASN A 162 16.90 -13.27 -2.58
N ILE A 163 15.70 -13.21 -3.16
CA ILE A 163 14.90 -14.44 -3.31
C ILE A 163 15.46 -15.23 -4.49
N ASP A 164 15.88 -16.46 -4.22
CA ASP A 164 16.32 -17.37 -5.26
C ASP A 164 15.13 -17.69 -6.19
N LEU A 165 15.20 -17.20 -7.43
CA LEU A 165 14.18 -17.41 -8.45
C LEU A 165 14.09 -18.89 -8.84
N GLU A 166 15.21 -19.62 -8.83
CA GLU A 166 15.21 -21.06 -9.08
C GLU A 166 14.52 -21.81 -7.94
N TRP A 167 14.66 -21.32 -6.70
CA TRP A 167 13.93 -21.84 -5.56
C TRP A 167 12.42 -21.57 -5.69
N LEU A 168 12.00 -20.36 -6.06
CA LEU A 168 10.59 -20.05 -6.33
C LEU A 168 9.98 -20.89 -7.46
N GLU A 169 10.77 -21.21 -8.50
CA GLU A 169 10.32 -22.09 -9.59
C GLU A 169 10.23 -23.55 -9.15
N LYS A 170 11.17 -24.06 -8.33
CA LYS A 170 11.10 -25.42 -7.77
C LYS A 170 9.83 -25.65 -6.95
N PHE A 171 9.33 -24.62 -6.27
CA PHE A 171 8.04 -24.65 -5.55
C PHE A 171 6.83 -24.88 -6.45
N ARG A 172 6.91 -24.54 -7.74
CA ARG A 172 5.85 -24.76 -8.72
C ARG A 172 5.90 -26.17 -9.31
N THR A 173 7.10 -26.73 -9.47
CA THR A 173 7.31 -27.88 -10.37
C THR A 173 7.60 -29.20 -9.66
N GLU A 174 8.18 -29.20 -8.46
CA GLU A 174 8.60 -30.44 -7.80
C GLU A 174 7.54 -30.98 -6.83
N SER A 175 6.93 -32.11 -7.18
CA SER A 175 6.15 -32.94 -6.24
C SER A 175 7.08 -33.57 -5.21
N PHE A 176 7.34 -32.85 -4.11
CA PHE A 176 8.04 -33.42 -2.96
C PHE A 176 7.19 -34.53 -2.33
N PRO A 177 7.80 -35.62 -1.82
CA PRO A 177 7.08 -36.78 -1.32
C PRO A 177 6.06 -36.38 -0.24
N GLU A 178 4.88 -37.02 -0.28
CA GLU A 178 3.82 -36.90 0.74
C GLU A 178 4.43 -37.12 2.13
N GLY A 179 4.64 -36.03 2.87
CA GLY A 179 5.37 -36.02 4.15
C GLY A 179 6.43 -34.92 4.28
N SER A 180 6.82 -34.26 3.18
CA SER A 180 7.65 -33.04 3.20
C SER A 180 6.81 -31.76 3.11
N ASN A 181 5.50 -31.85 3.37
CA ASN A 181 4.74 -30.67 3.74
C ASN A 181 5.39 -30.18 5.02
N ALA A 182 6.20 -29.13 4.94
CA ALA A 182 6.47 -28.29 6.08
C ALA A 182 5.13 -27.66 6.48
N PHE A 183 4.25 -28.45 7.13
CA PHE A 183 3.72 -28.00 8.39
C PHE A 183 4.97 -27.70 9.21
N ALA A 184 5.52 -26.49 9.05
CA ALA A 184 6.33 -25.91 10.11
C ALA A 184 5.48 -26.13 11.35
N ASP A 185 6.00 -26.97 12.25
CA ASP A 185 5.28 -27.52 13.38
C ASP A 185 4.19 -26.54 13.82
N LEU A 186 2.93 -26.95 13.68
CA LEU A 186 1.85 -26.36 14.46
C LEU A 186 2.12 -26.76 15.92
N ASN A 187 3.25 -26.33 16.47
CA ASN A 187 3.41 -26.19 17.89
C ASN A 187 2.43 -25.07 18.23
N PRO A 188 1.36 -25.34 18.98
CA PRO A 188 0.80 -24.28 19.79
C PRO A 188 1.96 -23.87 20.68
N ILE A 189 2.67 -22.80 20.31
CA ILE A 189 3.61 -22.18 21.23
C ILE A 189 2.68 -21.71 22.35
N SER A 190 2.60 -22.51 23.42
CA SER A 190 2.27 -22.04 24.74
C SER A 190 3.38 -21.06 25.08
N SER A 191 3.27 -19.86 24.53
CA SER A 191 4.12 -18.75 24.93
C SER A 191 3.77 -18.54 26.38
N GLU A 192 4.71 -18.92 27.25
CA GLU A 192 4.72 -18.47 28.63
C GLU A 192 4.38 -16.97 28.62
N GLU A 193 3.32 -16.66 29.35
CA GLU A 193 2.67 -15.35 29.38
C GLU A 193 3.67 -14.30 29.87
N ASN A 194 4.26 -13.56 28.94
CA ASN A 194 4.90 -12.29 29.24
C ASN A 194 3.89 -11.19 28.90
N ASP A 195 3.15 -10.78 29.93
CA ASP A 195 2.40 -9.53 30.00
C ASP A 195 3.38 -8.35 29.97
N GLU A 196 3.86 -7.99 28.78
CA GLU A 196 4.18 -6.58 28.53
C GLU A 196 2.92 -5.92 27.98
N SER A 197 2.12 -5.45 28.92
CA SER A 197 1.03 -4.51 28.71
C SER A 197 1.60 -3.18 28.21
N ASP A 198 1.58 -2.97 26.90
CA ASP A 198 1.52 -1.61 26.39
C ASP A 198 0.12 -1.07 26.70
N ILE A 199 0.09 -0.21 27.72
CA ILE A 199 -1.02 0.63 28.12
C ILE A 199 -1.55 1.38 26.89
N ASP A 200 -2.67 0.93 26.37
CA ASP A 200 -3.75 1.77 25.85
C ASP A 200 -5.07 1.06 26.22
N ASP A 201 -5.18 0.78 27.53
CA ASP A 201 -6.38 0.30 28.19
C ASP A 201 -7.30 1.50 28.41
N ASP A 202 -7.96 1.91 27.32
CA ASP A 202 -9.26 2.58 27.38
C ASP A 202 -10.27 1.63 26.75
N ASP A 203 -10.81 0.77 27.62
CA ASP A 203 -12.14 0.18 27.63
C ASP A 203 -13.00 0.49 26.39
N TYR A 204 -13.06 -0.46 25.45
CA TYR A 204 -14.26 -0.70 24.65
C TYR A 204 -14.32 -2.19 24.33
N ASP A 205 -15.30 -2.88 24.93
CA ASP A 205 -16.08 -3.86 24.20
C ASP A 205 -16.36 -3.30 22.81
N ASP A 206 -15.67 -3.82 21.79
CA ASP A 206 -16.02 -3.60 20.39
C ASP A 206 -17.05 -4.65 20.01
N PRO A 207 -18.36 -4.33 19.97
CA PRO A 207 -19.38 -5.27 19.50
C PRO A 207 -19.22 -5.59 18.01
N PHE A 208 -18.28 -4.96 17.31
CA PHE A 208 -17.98 -5.20 15.91
C PHE A 208 -16.53 -5.64 15.74
N VAL A 209 -16.25 -6.88 16.19
CA VAL A 209 -15.35 -7.76 15.45
C VAL A 209 -15.67 -7.55 13.97
N ASN A 210 -14.72 -7.01 13.21
CA ASN A 210 -14.83 -6.86 11.76
C ASN A 210 -15.56 -8.11 11.26
N PRO A 211 -16.80 -8.01 10.73
CA PRO A 211 -17.50 -9.20 10.31
C PRO A 211 -16.64 -9.73 9.17
N ALA A 212 -15.82 -10.75 9.48
CA ALA A 212 -15.18 -11.54 8.48
C ALA A 212 -16.28 -11.85 7.46
N PRO A 213 -16.03 -11.70 6.16
CA PRO A 213 -16.91 -12.34 5.20
C PRO A 213 -16.90 -13.80 5.63
N ALA A 214 -17.97 -14.25 6.28
CA ALA A 214 -18.17 -15.64 6.59
C ALA A 214 -18.52 -16.27 5.25
N GLU A 215 -17.49 -16.45 4.40
CA GLU A 215 -17.59 -17.31 3.25
C GLU A 215 -17.82 -18.70 3.81
N THR A 216 -19.06 -19.16 3.70
CA THR A 216 -19.54 -20.46 4.16
C THR A 216 -18.96 -21.56 3.28
N VAL A 217 -17.65 -21.78 3.36
CA VAL A 217 -17.01 -23.00 2.89
C VAL A 217 -17.08 -24.01 4.03
N ILE A 218 -17.95 -25.00 3.87
CA ILE A 218 -18.16 -26.09 4.82
C ILE A 218 -16.94 -27.02 4.76
N ASN A 219 -15.91 -26.73 5.56
CA ASN A 219 -14.85 -27.71 5.81
C ASN A 219 -15.32 -28.69 6.89
N LYS A 220 -15.45 -29.96 6.49
CA LYS A 220 -15.92 -31.10 7.29
C LYS A 220 -14.92 -31.57 8.36
N LEU A 221 -14.17 -30.66 8.97
CA LEU A 221 -13.24 -30.93 10.06
C LEU A 221 -13.40 -29.87 11.15
N ASN A 222 -14.35 -30.13 12.06
CA ASN A 222 -14.52 -29.39 13.31
C ASN A 222 -13.35 -29.68 14.25
N THR A 223 -12.17 -29.09 13.98
CA THR A 223 -11.08 -28.96 14.94
C THR A 223 -10.41 -27.61 14.75
N ASN A 224 -10.69 -26.68 15.67
CA ASN A 224 -10.01 -25.40 15.91
C ASN A 224 -10.01 -24.38 14.75
N ILE A 225 -11.07 -23.55 14.72
CA ILE A 225 -11.12 -22.28 13.95
C ILE A 225 -9.98 -21.31 14.37
N ASP A 226 -9.30 -21.57 15.49
CA ASP A 226 -8.13 -20.81 15.95
C ASP A 226 -6.78 -21.20 15.32
N ALA A 227 -6.71 -22.31 14.59
CA ALA A 227 -5.47 -22.85 14.01
C ALA A 227 -5.14 -22.25 12.62
N GLY A 228 -4.99 -20.93 12.55
CA GLY A 228 -4.43 -20.25 11.38
C GLY A 228 -2.91 -20.13 11.48
N LEU A 229 -2.20 -20.16 10.34
CA LEU A 229 -0.76 -19.92 10.27
C LEU A 229 -0.47 -18.46 10.69
N ALA A 230 0.24 -18.27 11.80
CA ALA A 230 0.64 -16.95 12.25
C ALA A 230 1.98 -16.54 11.61
N LEU A 231 2.02 -15.36 10.99
CA LEU A 231 3.20 -14.82 10.32
C LEU A 231 3.52 -13.42 10.85
N ALA A 232 4.80 -13.15 11.14
CA ALA A 232 5.30 -11.81 11.43
C ALA A 232 6.59 -11.55 10.65
N PRO A 233 6.50 -11.34 9.33
CA PRO A 233 7.69 -11.28 8.48
C PRO A 233 8.50 -9.97 8.67
N GLY A 234 7.87 -8.92 9.21
CA GLY A 234 8.55 -7.69 9.64
C GLY A 234 9.08 -7.74 11.08
N GLU A 235 9.02 -8.90 11.76
CA GLU A 235 9.59 -9.05 13.10
C GLU A 235 11.11 -8.82 13.07
N ASP A 236 11.61 -8.13 14.10
CA ASP A 236 12.99 -7.65 14.25
C ASP A 236 13.45 -6.57 13.25
N GLN A 237 12.58 -6.12 12.34
CA GLN A 237 12.89 -5.02 11.43
C GLN A 237 12.57 -3.66 12.06
N MET A 238 13.48 -2.70 11.85
CA MET A 238 13.25 -1.33 12.31
C MET A 238 12.24 -0.62 11.41
N PRO A 239 11.20 0.01 11.98
CA PRO A 239 10.22 0.74 11.20
C PRO A 239 10.87 1.92 10.49
N LEU A 240 10.48 2.12 9.23
CA LEU A 240 10.90 3.23 8.40
C LEU A 240 9.90 4.39 8.51
N SER A 241 10.43 5.60 8.50
CA SER A 241 9.59 6.80 8.50
C SER A 241 8.83 6.94 7.18
N VAL A 242 7.51 7.02 7.27
CA VAL A 242 6.59 7.28 6.14
C VAL A 242 6.95 8.55 5.37
N LEU A 243 7.62 9.51 6.04
CA LEU A 243 8.04 10.78 5.45
C LEU A 243 9.29 10.69 4.59
N PHE A 244 10.30 9.96 5.07
CA PHE A 244 11.63 9.90 4.47
C PHE A 244 11.77 8.73 3.49
N ASP A 245 10.90 7.72 3.59
CA ASP A 245 10.81 6.67 2.58
C ASP A 245 9.97 7.17 1.38
N ASP A 246 10.69 7.60 0.34
CA ASP A 246 10.11 8.11 -0.91
C ASP A 246 9.33 7.04 -1.67
N LEU A 247 9.83 5.80 -1.67
CA LEU A 247 9.28 4.65 -2.41
C LEU A 247 8.28 3.83 -1.59
N ALA A 248 8.00 4.25 -0.35
CA ALA A 248 7.14 3.52 0.57
C ALA A 248 5.80 3.08 -0.03
N GLU A 249 5.14 3.91 -0.85
CA GLU A 249 3.84 3.54 -1.41
C GLU A 249 3.95 2.51 -2.52
N GLU A 250 4.93 2.69 -3.41
CA GLU A 250 5.21 1.79 -4.52
C GLU A 250 5.63 0.40 -4.01
N LEU A 251 6.31 0.36 -2.87
CA LEU A 251 6.74 -0.87 -2.21
C LEU A 251 5.67 -1.50 -1.31
N SER A 252 4.75 -0.71 -0.74
CA SER A 252 3.65 -1.20 0.09
C SER A 252 2.45 -1.70 -0.69
N TYR A 253 2.21 -1.18 -1.91
CA TYR A 253 1.01 -1.47 -2.69
C TYR A 253 1.33 -2.01 -4.08
N PRO A 254 1.87 -3.24 -4.19
CA PRO A 254 2.20 -3.84 -5.48
C PRO A 254 0.98 -4.03 -6.39
N ARG A 255 -0.24 -4.19 -5.86
CA ARG A 255 -1.46 -4.26 -6.69
C ARG A 255 -1.73 -2.95 -7.41
N ILE A 256 -1.38 -1.83 -6.80
CA ILE A 256 -1.58 -0.48 -7.35
C ILE A 256 -0.43 -0.12 -8.31
N TYR A 257 0.82 -0.31 -7.90
CA TYR A 257 1.99 0.19 -8.63
C TYR A 257 2.76 -0.89 -9.42
N CYS A 258 2.37 -2.16 -9.32
CA CYS A 258 2.89 -3.28 -10.12
C CYS A 258 4.41 -3.46 -10.11
N GLY A 259 5.10 -3.00 -9.06
CA GLY A 259 6.56 -3.01 -8.98
C GLY A 259 7.25 -1.97 -9.87
N ASP A 260 6.53 -0.95 -10.35
CA ASP A 260 7.08 0.15 -11.14
C ASP A 260 7.10 1.45 -10.35
N MET A 261 8.19 2.21 -10.49
CA MET A 261 8.32 3.54 -9.90
C MET A 261 7.47 4.56 -10.67
N ARG A 262 6.81 5.48 -9.95
CA ARG A 262 6.12 6.62 -10.57
C ARG A 262 7.11 7.50 -11.35
N ARG A 263 6.83 7.75 -12.63
CA ARG A 263 7.62 8.64 -13.49
C ARG A 263 6.77 9.79 -13.99
N PHE A 264 7.20 11.01 -13.73
CA PHE A 264 6.51 12.22 -14.17
C PHE A 264 7.32 12.96 -15.22
N THR A 265 6.69 13.37 -16.32
CA THR A 265 7.33 14.06 -17.45
C THR A 265 7.15 15.59 -17.41
N ARG A 266 6.55 16.13 -16.33
CA ARG A 266 6.34 17.57 -16.16
C ARG A 266 7.64 18.31 -15.88
N LYS A 267 7.73 19.55 -16.38
CA LYS A 267 8.85 20.48 -16.10
C LYS A 267 9.08 20.72 -14.60
N LYS A 268 7.99 20.78 -13.82
CA LYS A 268 8.04 20.86 -12.35
C LYS A 268 7.55 19.54 -11.79
N PRO A 269 8.29 18.91 -10.85
CA PRO A 269 7.82 17.70 -10.21
C PRO A 269 6.50 17.98 -9.48
N PRO A 270 5.53 17.05 -9.56
CA PRO A 270 4.25 17.26 -8.89
C PRO A 270 4.40 17.20 -7.37
N THR A 271 3.60 17.98 -6.66
CA THR A 271 3.54 17.87 -5.20
C THR A 271 2.83 16.59 -4.78
N TYR A 272 3.10 16.10 -3.58
CA TYR A 272 2.45 14.89 -3.07
C TYR A 272 0.91 15.01 -3.05
N SER A 273 0.38 16.17 -2.65
CA SER A 273 -1.06 16.48 -2.72
C SER A 273 -1.62 16.41 -4.16
N GLU A 274 -0.87 16.83 -5.17
CA GLU A 274 -1.27 16.68 -6.58
C GLU A 274 -1.32 15.20 -6.99
N ILE A 275 -0.34 14.40 -6.55
CA ILE A 275 -0.31 12.95 -6.82
C ILE A 275 -1.54 12.28 -6.20
N VAL A 276 -1.79 12.45 -4.90
CA VAL A 276 -2.95 11.86 -4.20
C VAL A 276 -4.26 12.33 -4.83
N LYS A 277 -4.37 13.62 -5.16
CA LYS A 277 -5.56 14.16 -5.84
C LYS A 277 -5.76 13.56 -7.23
N SER A 278 -4.69 13.27 -7.96
CA SER A 278 -4.78 12.56 -9.23
C SER A 278 -5.28 11.13 -9.02
N GLU A 279 -4.70 10.39 -8.08
CA GLU A 279 -5.02 8.99 -7.79
C GLU A 279 -6.48 8.83 -7.39
N LEU A 280 -7.01 9.72 -6.55
CA LEU A 280 -8.43 9.72 -6.14
C LEU A 280 -9.42 9.99 -7.28
N ARG A 281 -8.97 10.68 -8.34
CA ARG A 281 -9.81 11.13 -9.47
C ARG A 281 -9.63 10.29 -10.73
N ARG A 282 -8.74 9.31 -10.72
CA ARG A 282 -8.53 8.41 -11.85
C ARG A 282 -9.79 7.57 -12.08
N TYR A 283 -9.99 7.23 -13.35
CA TYR A 283 -11.00 6.25 -13.76
C TYR A 283 -10.66 4.88 -13.18
N ASP A 284 -9.40 4.45 -13.27
CA ASP A 284 -8.91 3.27 -12.57
C ASP A 284 -9.00 3.49 -11.04
N ARG A 285 -9.87 2.71 -10.41
CA ARG A 285 -10.23 2.82 -8.98
C ARG A 285 -9.34 1.99 -8.07
N ARG A 286 -8.35 1.25 -8.59
CA ARG A 286 -7.53 0.34 -7.77
C ARG A 286 -6.80 1.01 -6.61
N GLY A 287 -6.44 2.29 -6.74
CA GLY A 287 -5.82 3.07 -5.65
C GLY A 287 -6.80 3.85 -4.76
N ALA A 288 -8.11 3.68 -4.97
CA ALA A 288 -9.15 4.35 -4.20
C ALA A 288 -9.74 3.46 -3.09
N THR A 289 -8.93 2.58 -2.52
CA THR A 289 -9.26 1.74 -1.35
C THR A 289 -9.12 2.52 -0.05
N PRO A 290 -9.94 2.27 1.00
CA PRO A 290 -9.85 2.96 2.29
C PRO A 290 -8.43 2.92 2.90
N GLN A 291 -7.76 1.77 2.85
CA GLN A 291 -6.39 1.58 3.32
C GLN A 291 -5.42 2.55 2.64
N LYS A 292 -5.35 2.53 1.30
CA LYS A 292 -4.48 3.44 0.53
C LYS A 292 -4.81 4.91 0.76
N ILE A 293 -6.09 5.27 0.83
CA ILE A 293 -6.53 6.66 0.99
C ILE A 293 -6.10 7.19 2.35
N LEU A 294 -6.33 6.43 3.43
CA LEU A 294 -5.96 6.81 4.79
C LEU A 294 -4.44 6.85 4.97
N TYR A 295 -3.72 5.91 4.36
CA TYR A 295 -2.26 5.97 4.27
C TYR A 295 -1.79 7.27 3.63
N SER A 296 -2.31 7.60 2.45
CA SER A 296 -1.93 8.80 1.71
C SER A 296 -2.29 10.08 2.49
N HIS A 297 -3.41 10.06 3.20
CA HIS A 297 -3.83 11.16 4.06
C HIS A 297 -2.82 11.39 5.20
N GLN A 298 -2.42 10.33 5.92
CA GLN A 298 -1.43 10.44 7.00
C GLN A 298 -0.06 10.92 6.49
N LYS A 299 0.42 10.39 5.37
CA LYS A 299 1.67 10.86 4.75
C LYS A 299 1.58 12.34 4.36
N ASN A 300 0.43 12.80 3.86
CA ASN A 300 0.24 14.21 3.52
C ASN A 300 0.22 15.11 4.77
N LEU A 301 -0.49 14.70 5.82
CA LEU A 301 -0.51 15.40 7.11
C LEU A 301 0.90 15.54 7.69
N HIS A 302 1.67 14.46 7.70
CA HIS A 302 3.06 14.49 8.15
C HIS A 302 3.91 15.46 7.31
N LYS A 303 3.74 15.50 5.98
CA LYS A 303 4.49 16.42 5.11
C LYS A 303 4.14 17.90 5.40
N LEU A 304 2.87 18.19 5.66
CA LEU A 304 2.42 19.53 6.04
C LEU A 304 2.99 19.96 7.40
N LEU A 305 2.97 19.05 8.39
CA LEU A 305 3.56 19.29 9.70
C LEU A 305 5.07 19.60 9.59
N LEU A 306 5.81 18.79 8.83
CA LEU A 306 7.23 19.01 8.59
C LEU A 306 7.50 20.38 7.94
N SER A 307 6.70 20.75 6.94
CA SER A 307 6.81 22.07 6.30
C SER A 307 6.60 23.21 7.29
N ASN A 308 5.61 23.10 8.18
CA ASN A 308 5.35 24.11 9.21
C ASN A 308 6.51 24.21 10.22
N ILE A 309 7.04 23.07 10.65
CA ILE A 309 8.21 23.03 11.54
C ILE A 309 9.41 23.72 10.87
N GLN A 310 9.69 23.42 9.60
CA GLN A 310 10.79 24.04 8.86
C GLN A 310 10.63 25.56 8.73
N ILE A 311 9.40 26.05 8.49
CA ILE A 311 9.12 27.49 8.46
C ILE A 311 9.42 28.12 9.84
N CYS A 312 8.95 27.50 10.92
CA CYS A 312 9.21 27.97 12.28
C CYS A 312 10.70 27.98 12.63
N LEU A 313 11.46 26.95 12.24
CA LEU A 313 12.90 26.87 12.48
C LEU A 313 13.66 27.95 11.69
N ARG A 314 13.29 28.20 10.44
CA ARG A 314 13.91 29.26 9.62
C ARG A 314 13.65 30.65 10.20
N ASN A 315 12.44 30.91 10.67
CA ASN A 315 12.06 32.19 11.26
C ASN A 315 12.68 32.42 12.65
N LYS A 316 13.30 31.39 13.26
CA LYS A 316 14.02 31.47 14.54
C LYS A 316 15.52 31.65 14.40
N ILE A 317 16.09 31.64 13.20
CA ILE A 317 17.51 31.99 13.00
C ILE A 317 17.61 33.51 13.22
N PRO A 318 18.31 33.99 14.27
CA PRO A 318 18.48 35.42 14.48
C PRO A 318 19.29 35.99 13.32
N THR A 319 18.78 37.08 12.73
CA THR A 319 19.51 37.92 11.77
C THR A 319 20.76 38.58 12.36
N ASP A 320 21.03 38.42 13.67
CA ASP A 320 22.17 38.99 14.39
C ASP A 320 23.44 38.13 14.37
N SER A 321 23.47 37.01 13.64
CA SER A 321 24.69 36.20 13.48
C SER A 321 25.65 36.71 12.39
N SER A 322 25.62 38.00 12.07
CA SER A 322 26.75 38.70 11.45
C SER A 322 27.40 39.63 12.48
N LEU A 323 28.09 39.06 13.46
CA LEU A 323 29.03 39.80 14.30
C LEU A 323 30.12 40.37 13.37
N THR A 324 30.02 41.66 13.05
CA THR A 324 31.10 42.37 12.36
C THR A 324 32.28 42.52 13.31
N ALA A 325 33.51 42.37 12.79
CA ALA A 325 34.75 42.40 13.59
C ALA A 325 34.89 43.64 14.52
N GLN A 326 34.18 44.72 14.20
CA GLN A 326 34.09 45.93 15.00
C GLN A 326 33.41 45.71 16.37
N GLN A 327 32.47 44.78 16.50
CA GLN A 327 31.78 44.47 17.76
C GLN A 327 32.59 43.58 18.72
N VAL A 328 33.72 43.02 18.26
CA VAL A 328 34.63 42.18 19.06
C VAL A 328 35.77 43.00 19.68
N GLN A 329 36.05 44.21 19.17
CA GLN A 329 37.13 45.06 19.68
C GLN A 329 36.77 45.91 20.91
N ASP A 330 35.48 46.02 21.25
CA ASP A 330 35.00 46.80 22.40
C ASP A 330 34.68 45.94 23.66
N GLN A 331 35.22 44.71 23.73
CA GLN A 331 35.13 43.84 24.93
C GLN A 331 36.43 43.77 25.72
#